data_AF-A0A529LJN2-F1
#
_entry.id   AF-A0A529LJN2-F1
#
_cell.length_a   1.000
_cell.length_b   1.000
_cell.length_c   1.000
_cell.angle_alpha   90.00
_cell.angle_beta   90.00
_cell.angle_gamma   90.00
#
_symmetry.space_group_name_H-M   'P 1'
#
loop_
_entity.id
_entity.type
_entity.pdbx_description
1 polymer ?
#
loop_
_entity_poly.entity_id
_entity_poly.type
_entity_poly.pdbx_seq_one_letter_code
_entity_poly.pdbx_strand_id
1 'polypeptide(L)' 'IFAQIQRTSADQFDIYVFRSFARSFWKALCHASEEVGYEVQ' A
#
# COMPACT_ATOMS: atom_id res chain seq x y z
N ILE A 1 5.11 0.28 -11.10
CA ILE A 1 4.22 -0.82 -10.65
C ILE A 1 2.80 -0.40 -10.99
N PHE A 2 2.01 -1.27 -11.62
CA PHE A 2 0.57 -1.05 -11.70
C PHE A 2 -0.06 -1.56 -10.40
N ALA A 3 -0.72 -0.66 -9.69
CA ALA A 3 -1.49 -0.95 -8.49
C ALA A 3 -2.88 -0.37 -8.69
N GLN A 4 -3.91 -1.15 -8.35
CA GLN A 4 -5.26 -0.62 -8.23
C GLN A 4 -5.43 -0.14 -6.79
N ILE A 5 -5.81 1.12 -6.62
CA ILE A 5 -6.03 1.74 -5.32
C ILE A 5 -7.52 2.04 -5.20
N GLN A 6 -8.16 1.53 -4.16
CA GLN A 6 -9.56 1.77 -3.85
C GLN A 6 -9.65 2.44 -2.48
N ARG A 7 -10.25 3.63 -2.41
CA ARG A 7 -10.54 4.28 -1.14
C ARG A 7 -11.76 3.61 -0.49
N THR A 8 -11.62 3.14 0.73
CA THR A 8 -12.68 2.43 1.48
C THR A 8 -13.25 3.25 2.64
N SER A 9 -12.52 4.25 3.13
CA SER A 9 -12.97 5.23 4.13
C SER A 9 -12.27 6.59 3.93
N ALA A 10 -12.47 7.54 4.83
CA ALA A 10 -11.83 8.85 4.79
C ALA A 10 -10.29 8.73 4.66
N ASP A 11 -9.70 7.86 5.48
CA ASP A 11 -8.25 7.71 5.58
C ASP A 11 -7.81 6.25 5.37
N GLN A 12 -8.60 5.45 4.62
CA GLN A 12 -8.35 4.03 4.40
C GLN A 12 -8.41 3.67 2.91
N PHE A 13 -7.47 2.84 2.48
CA PHE A 13 -7.33 2.37 1.10
C PHE A 13 -7.01 0.88 1.05
N ASP A 14 -7.67 0.19 0.13
CA ASP A 14 -7.28 -1.14 -0.31
C ASP A 14 -6.36 -1.01 -1.53
N ILE A 15 -5.21 -1.68 -1.49
CA ILE A 15 -4.22 -1.64 -2.57
C ILE A 15 -4.02 -3.04 -3.13
N TYR A 16 -4.37 -3.23 -4.39
CA TYR A 16 -4.19 -4.48 -5.09
C TYR A 16 -3.01 -4.40 -6.04
N VAL A 17 -2.08 -5.35 -5.90
CA VAL A 17 -0.89 -5.49 -6.76
C VAL A 17 -0.81 -6.89 -7.33
N PHE A 18 -0.13 -7.04 -8.46
CA PHE A 18 0.20 -8.36 -8.98
C PHE A 18 1.05 -9.14 -7.97
N ARG A 19 0.72 -10.43 -7.79
CA ARG A 19 1.36 -11.32 -6.81
C ARG A 19 2.89 -11.34 -6.92
N SER A 20 3.44 -11.25 -8.13
CA SER A 20 4.89 -11.22 -8.37
C SER A 20 5.59 -10.03 -7.71
N PHE A 21 4.87 -8.94 -7.45
CA PHE A 21 5.40 -7.72 -6.82
C PHE A 21 5.02 -7.58 -5.34
N ALA A 22 4.17 -8.45 -4.78
CA ALA A 22 3.62 -8.28 -3.44
C ALA A 22 4.69 -8.05 -2.35
N ARG A 23 5.78 -8.84 -2.38
CA ARG A 23 6.84 -8.76 -1.36
C ARG A 23 7.67 -7.48 -1.46
N SER A 24 8.10 -7.11 -2.67
CA SER A 24 8.90 -5.90 -2.87
C SER A 24 8.07 -4.64 -2.67
N PHE A 25 6.79 -4.68 -3.10
CA PHE A 25 5.84 -3.60 -2.89
C PHE A 25 5.55 -3.38 -1.40
N TRP A 26 5.30 -4.45 -0.63
CA TRP A 26 5.05 -4.34 0.81
C TRP A 26 6.20 -3.63 1.54
N LYS A 27 7.45 -3.99 1.24
CA LYS A 27 8.62 -3.35 1.85
C LYS A 27 8.67 -1.85 1.54
N ALA A 28 8.42 -1.46 0.29
CA ALA A 28 8.40 -0.06 -0.11
C ALA A 28 7.23 0.70 0.54
N LEU A 29 6.06 0.05 0.63
CA LEU A 29 4.87 0.62 1.25
C LEU A 29 5.11 0.91 2.75
N CYS A 30 5.65 -0.03 3.52
CA CYS A 30 5.94 0.20 4.94
C CYS A 30 6.87 1.41 5.16
N HIS A 31 7.96 1.51 4.39
CA HIS A 31 8.88 2.66 4.50
C HIS A 31 8.20 3.98 4.14
N ALA A 32 7.45 4.02 3.04
CA ALA A 32 6.72 5.23 2.66
C ALA A 32 5.68 5.61 3.71
N SER A 33 4.92 4.62 4.22
CA SER A 33 3.91 4.80 5.26
C SER A 33 4.47 5.37 6.55
N GLU A 34 5.67 4.95 6.97
CA GLU A 34 6.38 5.52 8.13
C GLU A 34 6.70 7.01 7.94
N GLU A 35 7.10 7.43 6.73
CA GLU A 35 7.43 8.84 6.44
C GLU A 35 6.22 9.78 6.52
N VAL A 36 5.03 9.27 6.20
CA VAL A 36 3.78 10.06 6.15
C VAL A 36 2.80 9.77 7.29
N GLY A 37 3.13 8.82 8.17
CA GLY A 37 2.33 8.48 9.36
C GLY A 37 1.09 7.63 9.09
N TYR A 38 1.02 6.92 7.95
CA TYR A 38 -0.05 5.96 7.70
C TYR A 38 0.27 4.61 8.35
N GLU A 39 -0.73 3.96 8.94
CA GLU A 39 -0.59 2.59 9.43
C GLU A 39 -0.83 1.58 8.30
N VAL A 40 -0.08 0.49 8.30
CA VAL A 40 -0.26 -0.63 7.36
C VAL A 40 -0.69 -1.86 8.16
N GLN A 41 -1.80 -2.50 7.77
CA GLN A 41 -2.41 -3.65 8.43
C GLN A 41 -2.47 -4.89 7.53
#